data_AF-J3J8H5-F1
#
_entry.id   AF-J3J8H5-F1
#
_cell.length_a   1.000
_cell.length_b   1.000
_cell.length_c   1.000
_cell.angle_alpha   90.00
_cell.angle_beta   90.00
_cell.angle_gamma   90.00
#
_symmetry.space_group_name_H-M   'P 1'
#
loop_
_entity.id
_entity.type
_entity.pdbx_description
1 polymer ?
#
loop_
_entity_poly.entity_id
_entity_poly.type
_entity_poly.pdbx_seq_one_letter_code
_entity_poly.pdbx_strand_id
1 'polypeptide(L)'
;MTAYAVDAEQVSAASAQACATASTIRTEVDTLMSQLLALQDSWTGGAQANFQATITQWQGIQAQTHDALDSISTQLQAAATTYADAEAHSSALFAGA
;
A
#
# COMPACT_ATOMS: atom_id res chain seq x y z
N MET A 1 -0.66 -17.86 -29.69
CA MET A 1 -0.77 -18.31 -28.30
C MET A 1 0.19 -17.45 -27.49
N THR A 2 -0.24 -16.25 -27.08
CA THR A 2 0.65 -15.24 -26.43
C THR A 2 -0.10 -14.22 -25.56
N ALA A 3 -1.42 -14.10 -25.64
CA ALA A 3 -2.16 -13.05 -24.93
C ALA A 3 -2.22 -13.29 -23.41
N TYR A 4 -2.63 -14.49 -22.97
CA TYR A 4 -2.86 -14.77 -21.54
C TYR A 4 -1.60 -14.71 -20.66
N ALA A 5 -0.47 -15.27 -21.12
CA ALA A 5 0.80 -15.21 -20.38
C ALA A 5 1.32 -13.77 -20.20
N VAL A 6 1.18 -12.95 -21.25
CA VAL A 6 1.61 -11.54 -21.25
C VAL A 6 0.73 -10.71 -20.31
N ASP A 7 -0.56 -11.04 -20.20
CA ASP A 7 -1.47 -10.35 -19.28
C ASP A 7 -1.17 -10.68 -17.80
N ALA A 8 -0.82 -11.94 -17.47
CA ALA A 8 -0.50 -12.34 -16.10
C ALA A 8 0.82 -11.72 -15.60
N GLU A 9 1.87 -11.70 -16.42
CA GLU A 9 3.13 -11.02 -16.07
C GLU A 9 2.94 -9.51 -15.89
N GLN A 10 2.12 -8.88 -16.74
CA GLN A 10 1.80 -7.45 -16.60
C GLN A 10 1.04 -7.16 -15.30
N VAL A 11 0.05 -7.96 -14.94
CA VAL A 11 -0.69 -7.80 -13.68
C VAL A 11 0.23 -7.97 -12.47
N SER A 12 1.13 -8.95 -12.51
CA SER A 12 2.12 -9.18 -11.45
C SER A 12 3.07 -7.98 -11.30
N ALA A 13 3.61 -7.47 -12.42
CA ALA A 13 4.50 -6.31 -12.42
C ALA A 13 3.81 -5.04 -11.92
N ALA A 14 2.57 -4.79 -12.37
CA ALA A 14 1.77 -3.66 -11.90
C ALA A 14 1.45 -3.77 -10.40
N SER A 15 1.15 -4.97 -9.90
CA SER A 15 0.91 -5.24 -8.49
C SER A 15 2.15 -4.96 -7.64
N ALA A 16 3.33 -5.41 -8.09
CA ALA A 16 4.61 -5.13 -7.43
C ALA A 16 4.91 -3.61 -7.38
N GLN A 17 4.67 -2.90 -8.48
CA GLN A 17 4.85 -1.45 -8.54
C GLN A 17 3.93 -0.72 -7.57
N ALA A 18 2.65 -1.10 -7.53
CA ALA A 18 1.69 -0.51 -6.61
C ALA A 18 2.02 -0.80 -5.13
N CYS A 19 2.50 -2.01 -4.80
CA CYS A 19 3.01 -2.33 -3.47
C CYS A 19 4.24 -1.48 -3.08
N ALA A 20 5.15 -1.22 -4.02
CA ALA A 20 6.29 -0.33 -3.79
C ALA A 20 5.83 1.11 -3.51
N THR A 21 4.88 1.63 -4.29
CA THR A 21 4.26 2.94 -4.04
C THR A 21 3.58 2.99 -2.67
N ALA A 22 2.84 1.94 -2.29
CA ALA A 22 2.20 1.84 -0.99
C ALA A 22 3.23 1.90 0.17
N SER A 23 4.36 1.20 0.02
CA SER A 23 5.45 1.26 0.99
C SER A 23 6.04 2.66 1.12
N THR A 24 6.23 3.38 0.02
CA THR A 24 6.71 4.77 0.04
C THR A 24 5.72 5.67 0.78
N ILE A 25 4.42 5.57 0.49
CA ILE A 25 3.38 6.37 1.15
C ILE A 25 3.39 6.12 2.66
N ARG A 26 3.51 4.86 3.10
CA ARG A 26 3.60 4.50 4.52
C ARG A 26 4.77 5.21 5.20
N THR A 27 5.96 5.16 4.59
CA THR A 27 7.15 5.85 5.11
C THR A 27 6.95 7.36 5.23
N GLU A 28 6.33 8.00 4.24
CA GLU A 28 6.06 9.44 4.26
C GLU A 28 5.04 9.82 5.36
N VAL A 29 4.02 8.99 5.55
CA VAL A 29 3.01 9.18 6.62
C VAL A 29 3.66 9.07 8.01
N ASP A 30 4.49 8.05 8.23
CA ASP A 30 5.24 7.86 9.47
C ASP A 30 6.22 9.03 9.72
N THR A 31 6.87 9.48 8.65
CA THR A 31 7.78 10.62 8.66
C THR A 31 7.07 11.90 9.06
N LEU A 32 5.86 12.16 8.55
CA LEU A 32 5.05 13.32 8.93
C LEU A 32 4.61 13.24 10.41
N MET A 33 4.22 12.06 10.90
CA MET A 33 3.90 11.88 12.32
C MET A 33 5.10 12.24 13.21
N SER A 34 6.28 11.74 12.88
CA SER A 34 7.53 12.06 13.60
C SER A 34 7.83 13.55 13.61
N GLN A 35 7.67 14.24 12.47
CA GLN A 35 7.86 15.69 12.38
C GLN A 35 6.86 16.46 13.23
N LEU A 36 5.59 16.06 13.26
CA LEU A 36 4.56 16.70 14.09
C LEU A 36 4.86 16.51 15.58
N LEU A 37 5.30 15.32 15.99
CA LEU A 37 5.71 15.06 17.37
C LEU A 37 6.94 15.88 17.76
N ALA A 38 7.95 15.99 16.89
CA ALA A 38 9.12 16.82 17.16
C ALA A 38 8.76 18.31 17.28
N LEU A 39 7.79 18.78 16.49
CA LEU A 39 7.32 20.16 16.56
C LEU A 39 6.52 20.42 17.85
N GLN A 40 5.88 19.40 18.43
CA GLN A 40 5.08 19.51 19.66
C GLN A 40 5.88 20.12 20.81
N ASP A 41 7.13 19.69 20.97
CA ASP A 41 8.02 20.16 22.03
C ASP A 41 8.41 21.64 21.86
N SER A 42 8.31 22.18 20.64
CA SER A 42 8.60 23.59 20.35
C SER A 42 7.43 24.55 20.59
N TRP A 43 6.19 24.05 20.66
CA TRP A 43 4.98 24.85 20.85
C TRP A 43 4.63 24.95 22.33
N THR A 44 4.87 26.12 22.94
CA THR A 44 4.55 26.40 24.35
C THR A 44 3.35 27.34 24.49
N GLY A 45 2.68 27.30 25.64
CA GLY A 45 1.56 28.19 25.96
C GLY A 45 0.24 27.77 25.29
N GLY A 46 -0.68 28.72 25.09
CA GLY A 46 -2.04 28.43 24.60
C GLY A 46 -2.12 27.75 23.23
N ALA A 47 -1.06 27.84 22.41
CA ALA A 47 -0.99 27.19 21.12
C ALA A 47 -0.75 25.67 21.22
N GLN A 48 -0.23 25.19 22.36
CA GLN A 48 0.06 23.78 22.60
C GLN A 48 -1.21 22.91 22.53
N ALA A 49 -2.31 23.35 23.13
CA ALA A 49 -3.57 22.59 23.14
C ALA A 49 -4.14 22.41 21.73
N ASN A 50 -4.08 23.45 20.90
CA ASN A 50 -4.53 23.38 19.50
C ASN A 50 -3.64 22.45 18.69
N PHE A 51 -2.33 22.49 18.91
CA PHE A 51 -1.39 21.60 18.21
C PHE A 51 -1.57 20.13 18.61
N GLN A 52 -1.88 19.86 19.88
CA GLN A 52 -2.23 18.51 20.33
C GLN A 52 -3.48 17.95 19.65
N ALA A 53 -4.49 18.79 19.41
CA ALA A 53 -5.66 18.39 18.64
C ALA A 53 -5.29 18.03 17.20
N THR A 54 -4.41 18.79 16.56
CA THR A 54 -3.88 18.49 15.22
C THR A 54 -3.15 17.15 15.19
N ILE A 55 -2.29 16.86 16.17
CA ILE A 55 -1.59 15.57 16.28
C ILE A 55 -2.58 14.41 16.42
N THR A 56 -3.59 14.56 17.28
CA THR A 56 -4.62 13.53 17.50
C THR A 56 -5.42 13.27 16.23
N GLN A 57 -5.80 14.33 15.51
CA GLN A 57 -6.47 14.22 14.22
C GLN A 57 -5.59 13.48 13.20
N TRP A 58 -4.30 13.84 13.14
CA TRP A 58 -3.35 13.19 12.24
C TRP A 58 -3.14 11.71 12.57
N GLN A 59 -3.11 11.31 13.85
CA GLN A 59 -3.04 9.90 14.25
C GLN A 59 -4.18 9.08 13.65
N GLY A 60 -5.40 9.62 13.66
CA GLY A 60 -6.55 8.96 13.03
C GLY A 60 -6.43 8.83 11.51
N ILE A 61 -5.84 9.82 10.85
CA ILE A 61 -5.61 9.80 9.39
C ILE A 61 -4.48 8.81 9.03
N GLN A 62 -3.40 8.79 9.81
CA GLN A 62 -2.30 7.83 9.66
C GLN A 62 -2.83 6.40 9.75
N ALA A 63 -3.62 6.08 10.78
CA ALA A 63 -4.18 4.74 10.95
C ALA A 63 -5.05 4.33 9.76
N GLN A 64 -5.97 5.20 9.32
CA GLN A 64 -6.80 4.95 8.14
C GLN A 64 -5.98 4.76 6.87
N THR A 65 -4.89 5.52 6.72
CA THR A 65 -4.01 5.39 5.56
C THR A 65 -3.28 4.04 5.58
N HIS A 66 -2.76 3.62 6.73
CA HIS A 66 -2.12 2.31 6.87
C HIS A 66 -3.09 1.17 6.54
N ASP A 67 -4.30 1.21 7.10
CA ASP A 67 -5.33 0.19 6.86
C ASP A 67 -5.70 0.12 5.37
N ALA A 68 -5.84 1.27 4.71
CA ALA A 68 -6.12 1.33 3.28
C ALA A 68 -4.98 0.73 2.44
N LEU A 69 -3.72 1.05 2.77
CA LEU A 69 -2.54 0.51 2.08
C LEU A 69 -2.41 -1.00 2.28
N ASP A 70 -2.66 -1.53 3.48
CA ASP A 70 -2.65 -2.98 3.76
C ASP A 70 -3.75 -3.72 2.99
N SER A 71 -4.93 -3.12 2.90
CA SER A 71 -6.03 -3.64 2.09
C SER A 71 -5.67 -3.68 0.60
N ILE A 72 -5.06 -2.62 0.07
CA ILE A 72 -4.62 -2.55 -1.32
C ILE A 72 -3.56 -3.62 -1.60
N SER A 73 -2.53 -3.72 -0.76
CA SER A 73 -1.47 -4.72 -0.91
C SER A 73 -2.02 -6.15 -0.89
N THR A 74 -2.95 -6.45 0.02
CA THR A 74 -3.60 -7.77 0.10
C THR A 74 -4.40 -8.09 -1.17
N GLN A 75 -5.20 -7.14 -1.65
CA GLN A 75 -6.01 -7.33 -2.86
C GLN A 75 -5.15 -7.53 -4.12
N LEU A 76 -4.06 -6.76 -4.25
CA LEU A 76 -3.12 -6.88 -5.37
C LEU A 76 -2.38 -8.22 -5.35
N GLN A 77 -1.94 -8.68 -4.18
CA GLN A 77 -1.30 -9.98 -4.02
C GLN A 77 -2.26 -11.10 -4.43
N ALA A 78 -3.52 -11.05 -3.98
CA ALA A 78 -4.54 -12.03 -4.33
C ALA A 78 -4.85 -12.06 -5.83
N ALA A 79 -4.93 -10.88 -6.47
CA ALA A 79 -5.10 -10.76 -7.91
C ALA A 79 -3.92 -11.41 -8.65
N ALA A 80 -2.68 -11.02 -8.31
CA ALA A 80 -1.48 -11.57 -8.94
C ALA A 80 -1.40 -13.10 -8.85
N THR A 81 -1.71 -13.69 -7.69
CA THR A 81 -1.77 -15.16 -7.53
C THR A 81 -2.86 -15.79 -8.40
N THR A 82 -4.06 -15.21 -8.42
CA THR A 82 -5.18 -15.74 -9.21
C THR A 82 -4.84 -15.79 -10.71
N TYR A 83 -4.21 -14.74 -11.24
CA TYR A 83 -3.79 -14.70 -12.64
C TYR A 83 -2.66 -15.70 -12.93
N ALA A 84 -1.69 -15.85 -12.02
CA ALA A 84 -0.61 -16.83 -12.17
C ALA A 84 -1.14 -18.28 -12.19
N ASP A 85 -2.08 -18.61 -11.29
CA ASP A 85 -2.69 -19.95 -11.23
C ASP A 85 -3.52 -20.25 -12.49
N ALA A 86 -4.28 -19.26 -12.99
CA ALA A 86 -5.06 -19.40 -14.22
C ALA A 86 -4.18 -19.69 -15.44
N GLU A 87 -3.01 -19.03 -15.52
CA GLU A 87 -2.04 -19.26 -16.60
C GLU A 87 -1.40 -20.64 -16.48
N ALA A 88 -0.97 -21.04 -15.28
CA ALA A 88 -0.39 -22.37 -15.04
C ALA A 88 -1.36 -23.50 -15.41
N HIS A 89 -2.65 -23.33 -15.06
CA HIS A 89 -3.69 -24.29 -15.43
C HIS A 89 -3.88 -24.37 -16.95
N SER A 90 -3.97 -23.22 -17.63
CA SER A 90 -4.12 -23.15 -19.08
C SER A 90 -2.93 -23.81 -19.79
N SER A 91 -1.70 -23.49 -19.36
CA SER A 91 -0.47 -24.09 -19.88
C SER A 91 -0.46 -25.62 -19.73
N ALA A 92 -0.90 -26.15 -18.59
CA ALA A 92 -0.98 -27.59 -18.35
C ALA A 92 -1.98 -28.30 -19.28
N LEU A 93 -3.13 -27.68 -19.57
CA LEU A 93 -4.14 -28.24 -20.49
C LEU A 93 -3.60 -28.40 -21.91
N PHE A 94 -2.80 -27.45 -22.39
CA PHE A 94 -2.23 -27.48 -23.75
C PHE A 94 -0.89 -28.24 -23.83
N ALA A 95 -0.18 -28.44 -22.72
CA ALA A 95 1.05 -29.25 -22.68
C ALA A 95 0.78 -30.77 -22.69
N GLY A 96 -0.44 -31.19 -22.34
CA GLY A 96 -0.90 -32.59 -22.40
C GLY A 96 -1.57 -32.99 -23.70
N ALA A 97 -1.59 -32.11 -24.72
CA ALA A 97 -2.21 -32.31 -26.03
C ALA A 97 -1.17 -32.58 -27.13
#